data_AF-A0A530Y341-F1
#
_entry.id   AF-A0A530Y341-F1
#
_cell.length_a   1.000
_cell.length_b   1.000
_cell.length_c   1.000
_cell.angle_alpha   90.00
_cell.angle_beta   90.00
_cell.angle_gamma   90.00
#
_symmetry.space_group_name_H-M   'P 1'
#
loop_
_entity.id
_entity.type
_entity.pdbx_description
1 polymer ?
#
loop_
_entity_poly.entity_id
_entity_poly.type
_entity_poly.pdbx_seq_one_letter_code
_entity_poly.pdbx_strand_id
1 'polypeptide(L)'
;VGLVLAGRYLLNPFFRILADARAREVMTAAALLVVLGSALAMQLSGLSMAMGAFLAGVLLSESTFRHQLEADIEPFRGVLLGLFFLAVGMSLDLHVVAQNWRLVAIYVVAYMVIKAIGIYLVARILKTGHREALERAVFMAQGGEFAFVLYSAAAAVGIIDSQA
;
A
#
# COMPACT_ATOMS: atom_id res chain seq x y z
N VAL A 1 16.93 -4.64 9.63
CA VAL A 1 17.22 -4.74 11.09
C VAL A 1 17.44 -3.37 11.72
N GLY A 2 18.36 -2.54 11.20
CA GLY A 2 18.61 -1.19 11.73
C GLY A 2 17.36 -0.31 11.85
N LEU A 3 16.50 -0.28 10.83
CA LEU A 3 15.23 0.47 10.88
C LEU A 3 14.29 -0.01 12.00
N VAL A 4 14.17 -1.32 12.20
CA VAL A 4 13.26 -1.90 13.22
C VAL A 4 13.78 -1.58 14.62
N LEU A 5 15.09 -1.71 14.84
CA LEU A 5 15.72 -1.35 16.11
C LEU A 5 15.57 0.15 16.37
N ALA A 6 15.88 0.99 15.38
CA ALA A 6 15.72 2.43 15.50
C ALA A 6 14.26 2.82 15.79
N GLY A 7 13.31 2.20 15.07
CA GLY A 7 11.88 2.39 15.29
C GLY A 7 11.48 2.09 16.74
N ARG A 8 11.84 0.90 17.23
CA ARG A 8 11.43 0.45 18.57
C ARG A 8 12.00 1.31 19.71
N TYR A 9 13.23 1.79 19.58
CA TYR A 9 13.91 2.52 20.64
C TYR A 9 13.83 4.05 20.52
N LEU A 10 13.79 4.61 19.30
CA LEU A 10 13.79 6.06 19.10
C LEU A 10 12.39 6.66 18.94
N LEU A 11 11.38 5.91 18.46
CA LEU A 11 10.06 6.51 18.20
C LEU A 11 9.38 7.01 19.46
N ASN A 12 9.33 6.20 20.52
CA ASN A 12 8.66 6.60 21.77
C ASN A 12 9.25 7.86 22.43
N PRO A 13 10.59 7.97 22.64
CA PRO A 13 11.15 9.21 23.19
C PRO A 13 10.99 10.40 22.23
N PHE A 14 11.11 10.18 20.92
CA PHE A 14 10.91 11.24 19.91
C PHE A 14 9.50 11.82 19.98
N PHE A 15 8.46 10.97 19.94
CA PHE A 15 7.06 11.42 20.04
C PHE A 15 6.71 11.99 21.41
N ARG A 16 7.37 11.54 22.49
CA ARG A 16 7.18 12.12 23.82
C ARG A 16 7.64 13.58 23.89
N ILE A 17 8.80 13.89 23.31
CA ILE A 17 9.31 15.28 23.23
C ILE A 17 8.36 16.15 22.39
N LEU A 18 7.83 15.62 21.30
CA LEU A 18 6.88 16.33 20.44
C LEU A 18 5.53 16.53 21.12
N ALA A 19 5.07 15.59 21.94
CA ALA A 19 3.84 15.71 22.71
C ALA A 19 3.89 16.87 23.72
N ASP A 20 5.07 17.20 24.25
CA ASP A 20 5.26 18.35 25.13
C ASP A 20 4.99 19.69 24.42
N ALA A 21 5.15 19.75 23.08
CA ALA A 21 4.84 20.92 22.28
C ALA A 21 3.32 21.18 22.14
N ARG A 22 2.46 20.22 22.51
CA ARG A 22 0.98 20.29 22.47
C ARG A 22 0.34 20.76 21.15
N ALA A 23 1.09 20.76 20.05
CA ALA A 23 0.60 21.13 18.72
C ALA A 23 0.31 19.87 17.90
N ARG A 24 -0.92 19.74 17.39
CA ARG A 24 -1.34 18.59 16.57
C ARG A 24 -0.56 18.51 15.27
N GLU A 25 -0.30 19.67 14.67
CA GLU A 25 0.42 19.84 13.42
C GLU A 25 1.85 19.26 13.51
N VAL A 26 2.49 19.42 14.67
CA VAL A 26 3.84 18.92 14.94
C VAL A 26 3.84 17.38 15.03
N MET A 27 2.82 16.80 15.67
CA MET A 27 2.63 15.35 15.75
C MET A 27 2.40 14.74 14.37
N THR A 28 1.54 15.35 13.55
CA THR A 28 1.29 14.89 12.18
C THR A 28 2.54 14.98 11.31
N ALA A 29 3.26 16.11 11.37
CA ALA A 29 4.48 16.31 10.61
C ALA A 29 5.55 15.28 10.98
N ALA A 30 5.70 14.98 12.28
CA ALA A 30 6.59 13.95 12.76
C ALA A 30 6.20 12.55 12.29
N ALA A 31 4.90 12.23 12.29
CA ALA A 31 4.40 10.96 11.79
C ALA A 31 4.70 10.76 10.30
N LEU A 32 4.41 11.78 9.48
CA LEU A 32 4.73 11.76 8.05
C LEU A 32 6.24 11.70 7.80
N LEU A 33 7.04 12.42 8.60
CA LEU A 33 8.50 12.36 8.53
C LEU A 33 9.03 10.95 8.82
N VAL A 34 8.48 10.25 9.82
CA VAL A 34 8.87 8.87 10.13
C VAL A 34 8.50 7.94 8.98
N VAL A 35 7.31 8.08 8.38
CA VAL A 35 6.88 7.26 7.24
C VAL A 35 7.77 7.49 6.03
N LEU A 36 7.98 8.75 5.64
CA LEU A 36 8.82 9.12 4.49
C LEU A 36 10.30 8.79 4.72
N GLY A 37 10.81 9.04 5.93
CA GLY A 37 12.18 8.72 6.31
C GLY A 37 12.45 7.22 6.31
N SER A 38 11.49 6.41 6.77
CA SER A 38 11.58 4.95 6.70
C SER A 38 11.50 4.43 5.26
N ALA A 39 10.61 5.01 4.43
CA ALA A 39 10.52 4.70 3.02
C ALA A 39 11.84 5.00 2.28
N LEU A 40 12.43 6.16 2.52
CA LEU A 40 13.72 6.56 1.97
C LEU A 40 14.86 5.66 2.46
N ALA A 41 14.91 5.36 3.76
CA ALA A 41 15.93 4.47 4.33
C ALA A 41 15.88 3.06 3.72
N MET A 42 14.68 2.51 3.48
CA MET A 42 14.51 1.24 2.77
C MET A 42 14.94 1.34 1.31
N GLN A 43 14.59 2.43 0.62
CA GLN A 43 15.02 2.66 -0.76
C GLN A 43 16.54 2.70 -0.89
N LEU A 44 17.22 3.43 -0.01
CA LEU A 44 18.69 3.49 0.03
C LEU A 44 19.33 2.13 0.36
N SER A 45 18.60 1.25 1.02
CA SER A 45 19.02 -0.12 1.31
C SER A 45 18.72 -1.10 0.16
N GLY A 46 18.19 -0.63 -0.97
CA GLY A 46 17.81 -1.46 -2.13
C GLY A 46 16.45 -2.15 -2.01
N LEU A 47 15.64 -1.80 -1.01
CA LEU A 47 14.28 -2.31 -0.82
C LEU A 47 13.24 -1.31 -1.33
N SER A 48 11.98 -1.72 -1.46
CA SER A 48 10.93 -0.81 -1.95
C SER A 48 10.54 0.23 -0.89
N MET A 49 10.20 1.44 -1.35
CA MET A 49 9.63 2.49 -0.48
C MET A 49 8.36 2.02 0.23
N ALA A 50 7.53 1.21 -0.47
CA ALA A 50 6.31 0.62 0.09
C ALA A 50 6.59 -0.24 1.32
N MET A 51 7.65 -1.05 1.30
CA MET A 51 8.08 -1.82 2.47
C MET A 51 8.47 -0.92 3.64
N GLY A 52 9.18 0.19 3.38
CA GLY A 52 9.56 1.14 4.42
C GLY A 52 8.37 1.86 5.05
N ALA A 53 7.42 2.29 4.23
CA ALA A 53 6.17 2.89 4.70
C ALA A 53 5.32 1.89 5.51
N PHE A 54 5.24 0.64 5.07
CA PHE A 54 4.55 -0.42 5.80
C PHE A 54 5.21 -0.71 7.16
N LEU A 55 6.53 -0.86 7.19
CA LEU A 55 7.30 -1.05 8.42
C LEU A 55 7.13 0.11 9.40
N ALA A 56 7.19 1.36 8.90
CA ALA A 56 6.92 2.54 9.73
C ALA A 56 5.53 2.48 10.35
N GLY A 57 4.51 2.11 9.56
CA GLY A 57 3.14 1.94 10.05
C GLY A 57 3.02 0.90 11.16
N VAL A 58 3.66 -0.27 10.99
CA VAL A 58 3.69 -1.32 12.02
C VAL A 58 4.36 -0.81 13.31
N LEU A 59 5.51 -0.14 13.19
CA LEU A 59 6.23 0.43 14.33
C LEU A 59 5.43 1.54 15.03
N LEU A 60 4.72 2.38 14.28
CA LEU A 60 3.85 3.43 14.81
C LEU A 60 2.61 2.82 15.49
N SER A 61 2.09 1.69 15.00
CA SER A 61 0.94 1.01 15.61
C SER A 61 1.25 0.39 16.98
N GLU A 62 2.52 0.12 17.27
CA GLU A 62 3.00 -0.35 18.58
C GLU A 62 3.31 0.80 19.56
N SER A 63 3.28 2.06 19.10
CA SER A 63 3.56 3.24 19.93
C SER A 63 2.43 3.52 20.94
N THR A 64 2.79 4.10 22.08
CA THR A 64 1.82 4.63 23.06
C THR A 64 0.94 5.74 22.47
N PHE A 65 1.39 6.40 21.40
CA PHE A 65 0.68 7.48 20.72
C PHE A 65 -0.15 7.01 19.51
N ARG A 66 -0.27 5.69 19.27
CA ARG A 66 -0.89 5.13 18.04
C ARG A 66 -2.25 5.72 17.69
N HIS A 67 -3.14 5.92 18.66
CA HIS A 67 -4.50 6.41 18.41
C HIS A 67 -4.52 7.88 18.00
N GLN A 68 -3.64 8.69 18.60
CA GLN A 68 -3.48 10.09 18.23
C GLN A 68 -2.85 10.19 16.83
N LEU A 69 -1.79 9.42 16.58
CA LEU A 69 -1.12 9.38 15.29
C LEU A 69 -2.05 8.90 14.17
N GLU A 70 -2.89 7.90 14.45
CA GLU A 70 -3.87 7.39 13.49
C GLU A 70 -4.91 8.46 13.13
N ALA A 71 -5.50 9.13 14.14
CA ALA A 71 -6.46 10.22 13.92
C ALA A 71 -5.83 11.41 13.19
N ASP A 72 -4.57 11.72 13.47
CA ASP A 72 -3.86 12.84 12.85
C ASP A 72 -3.43 12.53 11.39
N ILE A 73 -3.16 11.25 11.05
CA ILE A 73 -2.75 10.81 9.70
C ILE A 73 -3.95 10.50 8.79
N GLU A 74 -5.08 10.07 9.33
CA GLU A 74 -6.27 9.68 8.56
C GLU A 74 -6.68 10.72 7.48
N PRO A 75 -6.72 12.04 7.76
CA PRO A 75 -7.03 13.04 6.74
C PRO A 75 -6.02 13.06 5.58
N PHE A 76 -4.73 12.88 5.89
CA PHE A 76 -3.67 12.84 4.88
C PHE A 76 -3.74 11.58 4.04
N ARG A 77 -4.09 10.44 4.65
CA ARG A 77 -4.30 9.19 3.91
C ARG A 77 -5.35 9.37 2.81
N GLY A 78 -6.49 10.00 3.14
CA GLY A 78 -7.55 10.27 2.16
C GLY A 78 -7.09 11.19 1.02
N VAL A 79 -6.40 12.28 1.35
CA VAL A 79 -5.89 13.24 0.36
C VAL A 79 -4.82 12.61 -0.54
N LEU A 80 -3.85 11.89 0.04
CA LEU A 80 -2.78 11.22 -0.70
C LEU A 80 -3.32 10.09 -1.58
N LEU A 81 -4.33 9.35 -1.11
CA LEU A 81 -5.00 8.32 -1.90
C LEU A 81 -5.75 8.94 -3.08
N GLY A 82 -6.45 10.07 -2.86
CA GLY A 82 -7.10 10.83 -3.93
C GLY A 82 -6.11 11.33 -4.98
N LEU A 83 -4.98 11.91 -4.54
CA LEU A 83 -3.90 12.34 -5.42
C LEU A 83 -3.27 11.19 -6.20
N PHE A 84 -3.07 10.04 -5.54
CA PHE A 84 -2.55 8.83 -6.19
C PHE A 84 -3.47 8.37 -7.32
N PHE A 85 -4.77 8.25 -7.05
CA PHE A 85 -5.73 7.84 -8.08
C PHE A 85 -5.90 8.86 -9.19
N LEU A 86 -5.82 10.15 -8.87
CA LEU A 86 -5.82 11.21 -9.86
C LEU A 86 -4.60 11.10 -10.79
N ALA A 87 -3.40 10.89 -10.23
CA ALA A 87 -2.17 10.71 -11.01
C ALA A 87 -2.23 9.45 -11.90
N VAL A 88 -2.67 8.32 -11.35
CA VAL A 88 -2.86 7.08 -12.11
C VAL A 88 -3.88 7.28 -13.23
N GLY A 89 -5.01 7.92 -12.94
CA GLY A 89 -6.03 8.24 -13.93
C GLY A 89 -5.53 9.13 -15.06
N MET A 90 -4.71 10.15 -14.75
CA MET A 90 -4.08 11.01 -15.77
C MET A 90 -3.02 10.28 -16.60
N SER A 91 -2.39 9.22 -16.06
CA SER A 91 -1.42 8.40 -16.79
C SER A 91 -2.06 7.40 -17.76
N LEU A 92 -3.37 7.16 -17.64
CA LEU A 92 -4.08 6.20 -18.47
C LEU A 92 -4.39 6.78 -19.86
N ASP A 93 -3.86 6.15 -20.91
CA ASP A 93 -4.22 6.49 -22.28
C ASP A 93 -5.56 5.84 -22.68
N LEU A 94 -6.62 6.65 -22.67
CA LEU A 94 -7.97 6.22 -23.05
C LEU A 94 -8.06 5.79 -24.52
N HIS A 95 -7.17 6.26 -25.40
CA HIS A 95 -7.15 5.84 -26.79
C HIS A 95 -6.73 4.37 -26.91
N VAL A 96 -5.69 3.96 -26.20
CA VAL A 96 -5.21 2.57 -26.16
C VAL A 96 -6.28 1.65 -25.56
N VAL A 97 -6.94 2.09 -24.48
CA VAL A 97 -8.03 1.34 -23.85
C VAL A 97 -9.22 1.20 -24.80
N ALA A 98 -9.60 2.27 -25.51
CA ALA A 98 -10.71 2.23 -26.46
C ALA A 98 -10.41 1.33 -27.67
N GLN A 99 -9.16 1.30 -28.15
CA GLN A 99 -8.75 0.42 -29.24
C GLN A 99 -8.72 -1.05 -28.83
N ASN A 100 -8.28 -1.33 -27.60
CA ASN A 100 -8.04 -2.69 -27.09
C ASN A 100 -9.09 -3.18 -26.09
N TRP A 101 -10.27 -2.54 -26.03
CA TRP A 101 -11.27 -2.77 -24.98
C TRP A 101 -11.68 -4.24 -24.83
N ARG A 102 -11.70 -5.01 -25.94
CA ARG A 102 -11.99 -6.45 -25.93
C ARG A 102 -10.92 -7.25 -25.19
N LEU A 103 -9.64 -6.97 -25.47
CA LEU A 103 -8.52 -7.62 -24.80
C LEU A 103 -8.52 -7.28 -23.31
N VAL A 104 -8.72 -6.00 -22.97
CA VAL A 104 -8.83 -5.56 -21.57
C VAL A 104 -9.94 -6.31 -20.84
N ALA A 105 -11.14 -6.41 -21.42
CA ALA A 105 -12.25 -7.14 -20.82
C ALA A 105 -11.94 -8.62 -20.59
N ILE A 106 -11.32 -9.29 -21.58
CA ILE A 106 -10.91 -10.69 -21.46
C ILE A 106 -9.87 -10.86 -20.35
N TYR A 107 -8.84 -10.01 -20.30
CA TYR A 107 -7.79 -10.11 -19.28
C TYR A 107 -8.31 -9.84 -17.88
N VAL A 108 -9.22 -8.88 -17.71
CA VAL A 108 -9.83 -8.60 -16.39
C VAL A 108 -10.62 -9.82 -15.91
N VAL A 109 -11.48 -10.40 -16.75
CA VAL A 109 -12.25 -11.59 -16.39
C VAL A 109 -11.34 -12.79 -16.12
N ALA A 110 -10.35 -13.03 -17.00
CA ALA A 110 -9.39 -14.12 -16.84
C ALA A 110 -8.60 -13.97 -15.53
N TYR A 111 -8.08 -12.77 -15.23
CA TYR A 111 -7.38 -12.46 -13.99
C TYR A 111 -8.25 -12.76 -12.76
N MET A 112 -9.49 -12.27 -12.74
CA MET A 112 -10.42 -12.49 -11.62
C MET A 112 -10.72 -13.97 -11.42
N VAL A 113 -10.99 -14.71 -12.50
CA VAL A 113 -11.29 -16.15 -12.45
C VAL A 113 -10.08 -16.94 -11.94
N ILE A 114 -8.89 -16.70 -12.48
CA ILE A 114 -7.67 -17.39 -12.06
C ILE A 114 -7.39 -17.13 -10.57
N LYS A 115 -7.49 -15.87 -10.14
CA LYS A 115 -7.27 -15.49 -8.73
C LYS A 115 -8.33 -16.13 -7.81
N ALA A 116 -9.60 -16.08 -8.20
CA ALA A 116 -10.70 -16.69 -7.45
C ALA A 116 -10.51 -18.20 -7.29
N ILE A 117 -10.12 -18.90 -8.35
CA ILE A 117 -9.82 -20.34 -8.30
C ILE A 117 -8.67 -20.61 -7.33
N GLY A 118 -7.58 -19.85 -7.40
CA GLY A 118 -6.44 -19.97 -6.49
C GLY A 118 -6.85 -19.80 -5.02
N ILE A 119 -7.59 -18.74 -4.71
CA ILE A 119 -8.08 -18.47 -3.34
C ILE A 119 -9.01 -19.58 -2.87
N TYR A 120 -9.95 -20.02 -3.72
CA TYR A 120 -10.88 -21.08 -3.40
C TYR A 120 -10.15 -22.40 -3.11
N LEU A 121 -9.20 -22.79 -3.96
CA LEU A 121 -8.40 -24.02 -3.76
C LEU A 121 -7.63 -23.98 -2.44
N VAL A 122 -6.96 -22.86 -2.14
CA VAL A 122 -6.24 -22.69 -0.87
C VAL A 122 -7.20 -22.79 0.31
N ALA A 123 -8.36 -22.12 0.26
CA ALA A 123 -9.37 -22.19 1.32
C ALA A 123 -9.90 -23.62 1.53
N ARG A 124 -10.06 -24.40 0.46
CA ARG A 124 -10.48 -25.81 0.54
C ARG A 124 -9.40 -26.72 1.11
N ILE A 125 -8.14 -26.51 0.75
CA ILE A 125 -6.99 -27.23 1.33
C ILE A 125 -6.89 -26.96 2.83
N LEU A 126 -7.15 -25.72 3.24
CA LEU A 126 -7.24 -25.31 4.65
C LEU A 126 -8.55 -25.73 5.34
N LYS A 127 -9.31 -26.64 4.73
CA LYS A 127 -10.55 -27.25 5.26
C LYS A 127 -11.66 -26.25 5.59
N THR A 128 -11.69 -25.07 4.97
CA THR A 128 -12.79 -24.13 5.19
C THR A 128 -14.06 -24.58 4.47
N GLY A 129 -15.24 -24.26 5.01
CA GLY A 129 -16.54 -24.56 4.41
C GLY A 129 -16.68 -24.01 2.98
N HIS A 130 -17.46 -24.69 2.13
CA HIS A 130 -17.58 -24.34 0.71
C HIS A 130 -18.13 -22.92 0.49
N ARG A 131 -19.12 -22.54 1.31
CA ARG A 131 -19.71 -21.20 1.31
C ARG A 131 -18.69 -20.11 1.67
N GLU A 132 -17.95 -20.29 2.75
CA GLU A 132 -16.90 -19.34 3.18
C GLU A 132 -15.77 -19.24 2.15
N ALA A 133 -15.38 -20.37 1.54
CA ALA A 133 -14.36 -20.38 0.50
C ALA A 133 -14.81 -19.59 -0.73
N LEU A 134 -16.07 -19.71 -1.14
CA LEU A 134 -16.64 -18.98 -2.26
C LEU A 134 -16.76 -17.48 -1.95
N GLU A 135 -17.25 -17.11 -0.77
CA GLU A 135 -17.33 -15.71 -0.32
C GLU A 135 -15.94 -15.06 -0.37
N ARG A 136 -14.91 -15.70 0.20
CA ARG A 136 -13.53 -15.18 0.15
C ARG A 136 -12.99 -15.06 -1.26
N ALA A 137 -13.24 -16.06 -2.11
CA ALA A 137 -12.80 -16.05 -3.50
C ALA A 137 -13.38 -14.85 -4.27
N VAL A 138 -14.67 -14.57 -4.11
CA VAL A 138 -15.33 -13.43 -4.77
C VAL A 138 -14.82 -12.09 -4.22
N PHE A 139 -14.72 -11.91 -2.91
CA PHE A 139 -14.26 -10.65 -2.31
C PHE A 139 -12.81 -10.30 -2.63
N MET A 140 -11.94 -11.31 -2.78
CA MET A 140 -10.51 -11.10 -3.03
C MET A 140 -10.11 -11.22 -4.50
N ALA A 141 -11.04 -11.57 -5.41
CA ALA A 141 -10.77 -11.73 -6.84
C ALA A 141 -10.36 -10.43 -7.53
N GLN A 142 -10.79 -9.27 -7.02
CA GLN A 142 -10.49 -7.98 -7.63
C GLN A 142 -9.00 -7.62 -7.59
N GLY A 143 -8.57 -6.79 -8.53
CA GLY A 143 -7.22 -6.20 -8.54
C GLY A 143 -7.03 -5.26 -7.35
N GLY A 144 -5.83 -5.23 -6.80
CA GLY A 144 -5.47 -4.28 -5.74
C GLY A 144 -4.86 -3.01 -6.32
N GLU A 145 -5.09 -1.88 -5.66
CA GLU A 145 -4.54 -0.56 -6.03
C GLU A 145 -3.01 -0.53 -6.01
N PHE A 146 -2.41 -1.40 -5.20
CA PHE A 146 -0.96 -1.61 -5.15
C PHE A 146 -0.37 -2.06 -6.50
N ALA A 147 -1.16 -2.64 -7.39
CA ALA A 147 -0.69 -3.04 -8.71
C ALA A 147 -0.21 -1.83 -9.53
N PHE A 148 -0.87 -0.67 -9.41
CA PHE A 148 -0.46 0.55 -10.12
C PHE A 148 0.94 1.02 -9.67
N VAL A 149 1.24 0.93 -8.37
CA VAL A 149 2.58 1.25 -7.83
C VAL A 149 3.62 0.26 -8.37
N LEU A 150 3.30 -1.03 -8.42
CA LEU A 150 4.22 -2.05 -8.90
C LEU A 150 4.50 -1.90 -10.40
N TYR A 151 3.48 -1.69 -11.22
CA TYR A 151 3.63 -1.52 -12.67
C TYR A 151 4.38 -0.23 -13.02
N SER A 152 4.07 0.88 -12.36
CA SER A 152 4.82 2.13 -12.55
C SER A 152 6.29 2.00 -12.14
N ALA A 153 6.59 1.32 -11.04
CA ALA A 153 7.96 1.04 -10.63
C ALA A 153 8.67 0.11 -11.63
N ALA A 154 8.00 -0.93 -12.13
CA ALA A 154 8.54 -1.85 -13.12
C ALA A 154 8.82 -1.15 -14.47
N ALA A 155 7.91 -0.29 -14.92
CA ALA A 155 8.08 0.53 -16.12
C ALA A 155 9.24 1.53 -15.95
N ALA A 156 9.36 2.17 -14.78
CA ALA A 156 10.45 3.12 -14.50
C ALA A 156 11.86 2.49 -14.55
N VAL A 157 11.96 1.19 -14.25
CA VAL A 157 13.22 0.42 -14.31
C VAL A 157 13.38 -0.32 -15.66
N GLY A 158 12.41 -0.21 -16.56
CA GLY A 158 12.45 -0.82 -17.90
C GLY A 158 12.20 -2.34 -17.91
N ILE A 159 11.57 -2.89 -16.87
CA ILE A 159 11.19 -4.31 -16.81
C ILE A 159 9.97 -4.59 -17.71
N ILE A 160 9.08 -3.61 -17.84
CA ILE A 160 7.86 -3.67 -18.65
C ILE A 160 7.91 -2.54 -19.67
N ASP A 161 7.63 -2.85 -20.93
CA ASP A 161 7.53 -1.85 -22.00
C ASP A 161 6.16 -1.17 -21.99
N SER A 162 6.08 0.04 -22.52
CA SER A 162 4.88 0.88 -22.57
C SER A 162 3.68 0.27 -23.34
N GLN A 163 3.88 -0.86 -24.02
CA GLN A 163 2.84 -1.61 -24.75
C GLN A 163 2.46 -2.95 -24.12
N ALA A 164 3.11 -3.38 -23.04
CA ALA A 164 2.87 -4.66 -22.38
C ALA A 164 1.77 -4.60 -21.32
#